data_AF-A0A3D5FH75-F1
#
_entry.id   AF-A0A3D5FH75-F1
#
_cell.length_a   1.000
_cell.length_b   1.000
_cell.length_c   1.000
_cell.angle_alpha   90.00
_cell.angle_beta   90.00
_cell.angle_gamma   90.00
#
_symmetry.space_group_name_H-M   'P 1'
#
loop_
_entity.id
_entity.type
_entity.pdbx_description
1 polymer ?
#
loop_
_entity_poly.entity_id
_entity_poly.type
_entity_poly.pdbx_seq_one_letter_code
_entity_poly.pdbx_strand_id
1 'polypeptide(L)'
;MTDAAANRYDSQNIKMMELVYGKGYLSAGGDEEVARIVSAVTIEGNDVLDIGCGLGGAAVTLVRDHRARHVHGLDIDSRVIERA
;
A
#
# COMPACT_ATOMS: atom_id res chain seq x y z
N MET A 1 31.91 -2.99 -4.39
CA MET A 1 30.49 -2.68 -4.66
C MET A 1 29.73 -3.05 -3.41
N THR A 2 29.25 -2.05 -2.68
CA THR A 2 28.45 -2.25 -1.47
C THR A 2 27.07 -2.79 -1.85
N ASP A 3 26.69 -3.87 -1.17
CA ASP A 3 25.44 -4.62 -1.28
C ASP A 3 24.21 -3.69 -1.33
N ALA A 4 23.64 -3.50 -2.53
CA ALA A 4 22.76 -2.37 -2.83
C ALA A 4 21.29 -2.56 -2.41
N ALA A 5 20.93 -3.65 -1.75
CA ALA A 5 19.64 -3.77 -1.10
C ALA A 5 19.73 -4.86 -0.02
N ALA A 6 20.03 -4.45 1.22
CA ALA A 6 19.52 -5.20 2.35
C ALA A 6 18.03 -5.44 2.06
N ASN A 7 17.61 -6.71 1.97
CA ASN A 7 16.31 -7.12 1.46
C ASN A 7 15.19 -6.59 2.39
N ARG A 8 14.82 -5.30 2.25
CA ARG A 8 13.94 -4.59 3.18
C ARG A 8 12.52 -5.16 3.22
N TYR A 9 12.14 -6.01 2.28
CA TYR A 9 10.82 -6.62 2.21
C TYR A 9 10.91 -8.15 2.17
N ASP A 10 11.81 -8.73 2.96
CA ASP A 10 11.70 -10.14 3.26
C ASP A 10 10.42 -10.48 4.04
N SER A 11 10.04 -11.76 4.04
CA SER A 11 8.80 -12.23 4.67
C SER A 11 8.70 -11.92 6.16
N GLN A 12 9.82 -11.83 6.88
CA GLN A 12 9.81 -11.53 8.31
C GLN A 12 9.58 -10.04 8.52
N ASN A 13 10.26 -9.18 7.78
CA ASN A 13 10.06 -7.74 7.89
C ASN A 13 8.64 -7.34 7.46
N ILE A 14 8.11 -7.92 6.38
CA ILE A 14 6.72 -7.70 5.95
C ILE A 14 5.74 -7.99 7.10
N LYS A 15 5.86 -9.15 7.77
CA LYS A 15 4.99 -9.50 8.90
C LYS A 15 5.11 -8.52 10.06
N MET A 16 6.34 -8.07 10.35
CA MET A 16 6.56 -7.06 11.40
C MET A 16 5.93 -5.71 11.02
N MET A 17 6.00 -5.31 9.75
CA MET A 17 5.37 -4.08 9.27
C MET A 17 3.84 -4.16 9.34
N GLU A 18 3.24 -5.26 8.88
CA GLU A 18 1.79 -5.46 9.01
C GLU A 18 1.31 -5.50 10.47
N LEU A 19 2.14 -6.02 11.39
CA LEU A 19 1.86 -6.01 12.82
C LEU A 19 1.83 -4.58 13.40
N VAL A 20 2.70 -3.69 12.91
CA VAL A 20 2.81 -2.30 13.41
C VAL A 20 1.84 -1.36 12.70
N TYR A 21 1.67 -1.53 11.39
CA TYR A 21 0.96 -0.56 10.53
C TYR A 21 -0.42 -1.02 10.07
N GLY A 22 -0.74 -2.30 10.27
CA GLY A 22 -1.99 -2.90 9.81
C GLY A 22 -1.77 -3.84 8.62
N LYS A 23 -2.67 -4.82 8.49
CA LYS A 23 -2.63 -5.80 7.41
C LYS A 23 -2.70 -5.11 6.05
N GLY A 24 -1.82 -5.51 5.12
CA GLY A 24 -1.70 -4.91 3.79
C GLY A 24 -0.85 -3.65 3.74
N TYR A 25 -0.31 -3.17 4.87
CA TYR A 25 0.48 -1.94 4.93
C TYR A 25 1.97 -2.20 5.15
N LEU A 26 2.78 -1.66 4.24
CA LEU A 26 4.24 -1.55 4.36
C LEU A 26 4.68 -0.10 4.65
N SER A 27 3.75 0.74 5.10
CA SER A 27 3.97 2.14 5.45
C SER A 27 3.10 2.51 6.65
N ALA A 28 3.54 3.50 7.43
CA ALA A 28 2.85 3.89 8.65
C ALA A 28 1.43 4.43 8.41
N GLY A 29 0.56 4.20 9.40
CA GLY A 29 -0.73 4.89 9.54
C GLY A 29 -1.98 4.14 9.09
N GLY A 30 -1.84 3.08 8.28
CA GLY A 30 -2.97 2.21 7.91
C GLY A 30 -4.15 2.93 7.26
N ASP A 31 -5.37 2.41 7.48
CA ASP A 31 -6.60 2.94 6.91
C ASP A 31 -6.89 4.40 7.34
N GLU A 32 -6.58 4.75 8.59
CA GLU A 32 -6.81 6.09 9.14
C GLU A 32 -5.97 7.15 8.42
N GLU A 33 -4.72 6.81 8.11
CA GLU A 33 -3.83 7.70 7.36
C GLU A 33 -4.26 7.84 5.90
N VAL A 34 -4.73 6.75 5.27
CA VAL A 34 -5.33 6.82 3.94
C VAL A 34 -6.50 7.81 3.96
N ALA A 35 -7.44 7.66 4.91
CA ALA A 35 -8.59 8.55 5.05
C ALA A 35 -8.18 10.02 5.24
N ARG A 36 -7.16 10.26 6.07
CA ARG A 36 -6.62 11.60 6.32
C ARG A 36 -6.05 12.23 5.04
N ILE A 37 -5.23 11.49 4.29
CA ILE A 37 -4.62 11.97 3.04
C ILE A 37 -5.69 12.30 2.00
N VAL A 38 -6.64 11.38 1.80
CA VAL A 38 -7.62 11.52 0.71
C VAL A 38 -8.73 12.50 1.03
N SER A 39 -8.89 12.91 2.30
CA SER A 39 -9.83 13.98 2.69
C SER A 39 -9.60 15.31 1.97
N ALA A 40 -8.41 15.53 1.43
CA ALA A 40 -8.04 16.74 0.68
C ALA A 40 -8.38 16.68 -0.82
N VAL A 41 -8.88 15.55 -1.33
CA VAL A 41 -9.12 15.31 -2.77
C VAL A 41 -10.42 14.54 -3.01
N THR A 42 -11.00 14.65 -4.21
CA THR A 42 -12.19 13.89 -4.60
C THR A 42 -11.79 12.59 -5.30
N ILE A 43 -12.01 11.45 -4.63
CA ILE A 43 -11.68 10.12 -5.17
C ILE A 43 -12.91 9.33 -5.59
N GLU A 44 -14.07 9.59 -4.99
CA GLU A 44 -15.29 8.82 -5.27
C GLU A 44 -15.63 8.82 -6.77
N GLY A 45 -15.80 7.61 -7.33
CA GLY A 45 -16.13 7.40 -8.74
C GLY A 45 -14.96 7.55 -9.73
N ASN A 46 -13.75 7.89 -9.26
CA ASN A 46 -12.56 8.05 -10.11
C ASN A 46 -11.68 6.79 -10.14
N ASP A 47 -10.88 6.66 -11.21
CA ASP A 47 -9.79 5.70 -11.28
C ASP A 47 -8.54 6.29 -10.62
N VAL A 48 -7.84 5.48 -9.82
CA VAL A 48 -6.64 5.89 -9.08
C VAL A 48 -5.45 5.03 -9.50
N LEU A 49 -4.28 5.67 -9.59
CA LEU A 49 -2.99 4.99 -9.72
C LEU A 49 -2.25 5.05 -8.38
N ASP A 50 -1.95 3.89 -7.80
CA ASP A 50 -1.18 3.75 -6.56
C ASP A 50 0.26 3.33 -6.89
N ILE A 51 1.22 4.24 -6.64
CA ILE A 51 2.65 4.05 -6.97
C ILE A 51 3.39 3.65 -5.70
N GLY A 52 4.00 2.47 -5.71
CA GLY A 52 4.53 1.83 -4.51
C GLY A 52 3.43 1.19 -3.68
N CYS A 53 2.52 0.46 -4.34
CA CYS A 53 1.29 -0.05 -3.71
C CYS A 53 1.55 -1.11 -2.63
N GLY A 54 2.76 -1.65 -2.52
CA GLY A 54 3.12 -2.63 -1.52
C GLY A 54 2.20 -3.86 -1.57
N LEU A 55 1.66 -4.25 -0.42
CA LEU A 55 0.70 -5.36 -0.28
C LEU A 55 -0.75 -4.95 -0.60
N GLY A 56 -0.97 -3.76 -1.19
CA GLY A 56 -2.28 -3.32 -1.65
C GLY A 56 -3.24 -2.82 -0.58
N GLY A 57 -2.82 -2.68 0.69
CA GLY A 57 -3.69 -2.20 1.77
C GLY A 57 -4.37 -0.87 1.45
N ALA A 58 -3.60 0.12 1.03
CA ALA A 58 -4.13 1.42 0.62
C ALA A 58 -5.08 1.32 -0.58
N ALA A 59 -4.71 0.55 -1.62
CA ALA A 59 -5.56 0.32 -2.79
C ALA A 59 -6.92 -0.29 -2.42
N VAL A 60 -6.95 -1.27 -1.52
CA VAL A 60 -8.19 -1.86 -1.02
C VAL A 60 -9.02 -0.83 -0.26
N THR A 61 -8.40 -0.07 0.64
CA THR A 61 -9.08 0.96 1.44
C THR A 61 -9.67 2.08 0.58
N LEU A 62 -8.97 2.49 -0.48
CA LEU A 62 -9.46 3.47 -1.46
C LEU A 62 -10.76 3.00 -2.15
N VAL A 63 -10.87 1.72 -2.51
CA VAL A 63 -12.10 1.17 -3.10
C VAL A 63 -13.18 0.96 -2.03
N ARG A 64 -12.82 0.28 -0.93
CA ARG A 64 -13.75 -0.18 0.11
C ARG A 64 -14.41 0.99 0.84
N ASP A 65 -13.63 2.00 1.22
CA ASP A 65 -14.07 3.05 2.14
C ASP A 65 -14.22 4.42 1.46
N HIS A 66 -13.42 4.68 0.43
CA HIS A 66 -13.39 5.96 -0.30
C HIS A 66 -14.02 5.91 -1.69
N ARG A 67 -14.61 4.76 -2.06
CA ARG A 67 -15.45 4.58 -3.24
C ARG A 67 -14.73 4.97 -4.55
N ALA A 68 -13.41 4.78 -4.60
CA ALA A 68 -12.68 4.78 -5.86
C ALA A 68 -13.34 3.78 -6.82
N ARG A 69 -13.52 4.14 -8.09
CA ARG A 69 -14.12 3.24 -9.09
C ARG A 69 -13.20 2.05 -9.38
N HIS A 70 -11.91 2.32 -9.48
CA HIS A 70 -10.88 1.34 -9.76
C HIS A 70 -9.54 1.86 -9.23
N VAL A 71 -8.69 0.97 -8.71
CA VAL A 71 -7.32 1.31 -8.33
C VAL A 71 -6.36 0.40 -9.09
N HIS A 72 -5.40 1.00 -9.80
CA HIS A 72 -4.29 0.28 -10.41
C HIS A 72 -3.05 0.43 -9.52
N GLY A 73 -2.55 -0.67 -8.98
CA GLY A 73 -1.34 -0.68 -8.16
C GLY A 73 -0.09 -0.98 -9.00
N LEU A 74 0.97 -0.23 -8.75
CA LEU A 74 2.31 -0.49 -9.30
C LEU A 74 3.31 -0.57 -8.15
N ASP A 75 4.15 -1.59 -8.16
CA ASP A 75 5.31 -1.68 -7.28
C ASP A 75 6.50 -2.26 -8.06
N ILE A 76 7.70 -1.87 -7.66
CA ILE A 76 8.94 -2.32 -8.30
C ILE A 76 9.36 -3.71 -7.82
N ASP A 77 8.96 -4.11 -6.61
CA ASP A 77 9.33 -5.41 -6.05
C ASP A 77 8.28 -6.47 -6.38
N SER A 78 8.57 -7.32 -7.38
CA SER A 78 7.67 -8.39 -7.80
C SER A 78 7.31 -9.34 -6.65
N ARG A 79 8.20 -9.53 -5.67
CA ARG A 79 7.95 -10.43 -4.53
C ARG A 79 6.92 -9.84 -3.57
N VAL A 80 6.82 -8.51 -3.51
CA VAL A 80 5.78 -7.83 -2.74
C VAL A 80 4.44 -7.92 -3.47
N ILE A 81 4.44 -7.67 -4.78
CA ILE A 81 3.24 -7.82 -5.64
C ILE A 81 2.67 -9.24 -5.60
N GLU A 82 3.51 -10.28 -5.63
CA GLU A 82 3.07 -11.68 -5.52
C GLU A 82 2.33 -12.00 -4.20
N ARG A 83 2.46 -11.14 -3.18
CA ARG A 83 1.80 -11.29 -1.87
C ARG A 83 0.59 -10.36 -1.69
N ALA A 84 0.35 -9.44 -2.63
CA ALA A 84 -0.75 -8.47 -2.59
C ALA A 84 -2.11 -9.11 -2.86
#